data_AF-A0A9P7GV62-F1
#
_entry.id   AF-A0A9P7GV62-F1
#
_cell.length_a   1.000
_cell.length_b   1.000
_cell.length_c   1.000
_cell.angle_alpha   90.00
_cell.angle_beta   90.00
_cell.angle_gamma   90.00
#
_symmetry.space_group_name_H-M   'P 1'
#
loop_
_entity.id
_entity.type
_entity.pdbx_description
1 polymer ?
#
loop_
_entity_poly.entity_id
_entity_poly.type
_entity_poly.pdbx_seq_one_letter_code
_entity_poly.pdbx_strand_id
1 'polypeptide(L)'
;MYLYDLPTTGTISFSDFCTDLTINKRHIVNIPGVTQARANIRVVLKDSKRAEQGQKDFLQLIKEPVLYSLSAFSWRTTLSASIFNTSPRLSLPGLHADLAFSLLTYAFALSNLARSTVNSLGRYERDRAISDSDRKSKDEQLNVAVDFLCRASGVFTYIGDTVLPEWETHVKTGPTAFEKPPDLRREVNIALSK
;
A
#
# COMPACT_ATOMS: atom_id res chain seq x y z
N MET A 1 13.03 -12.66 -6.16
CA MET A 1 11.97 -11.87 -5.49
C MET A 1 11.19 -11.09 -6.54
N TYR A 2 9.87 -11.14 -6.51
CA TYR A 2 8.99 -10.50 -7.50
C TYR A 2 9.09 -8.96 -7.42
N LEU A 3 8.94 -8.23 -8.54
CA LEU A 3 8.76 -6.76 -8.52
C LEU A 3 7.27 -6.48 -8.54
N TYR A 4 6.77 -5.74 -7.57
CA TYR A 4 5.39 -5.29 -7.61
C TYR A 4 5.27 -3.94 -8.30
N ASP A 5 4.35 -3.84 -9.24
CA ASP A 5 3.86 -2.55 -9.70
C ASP A 5 3.02 -1.92 -8.59
N LEU A 6 3.29 -0.64 -8.27
CA LEU A 6 2.58 0.07 -7.22
C LEU A 6 1.24 0.61 -7.76
N PRO A 7 0.10 0.29 -7.10
CA PRO A 7 -1.18 0.92 -7.38
C PRO A 7 -1.03 2.44 -7.40
N THR A 8 -1.71 3.10 -8.34
CA THR A 8 -1.74 4.58 -8.39
C THR A 8 -3.14 5.08 -8.18
N THR A 9 -3.24 6.35 -7.79
CA THR A 9 -4.49 6.89 -7.28
C THR A 9 -4.87 8.26 -7.87
N GLY A 10 -6.17 8.54 -7.87
CA GLY A 10 -6.76 9.82 -8.25
C GLY A 10 -6.46 10.95 -7.29
N THR A 11 -6.70 12.18 -7.73
CA THR A 11 -6.75 13.34 -6.83
C THR A 11 -8.02 13.25 -6.00
N ILE A 12 -7.92 13.59 -4.72
CA ILE A 12 -9.05 13.64 -3.81
C ILE A 12 -8.81 14.73 -2.78
N SER A 13 -9.86 15.46 -2.41
CA SER A 13 -9.86 16.32 -1.23
C SER A 13 -10.92 15.82 -0.26
N PHE A 14 -10.50 15.46 0.96
CA PHE A 14 -11.44 14.97 1.96
C PHE A 14 -12.42 16.06 2.39
N SER A 15 -12.09 17.35 2.23
CA SER A 15 -13.04 18.44 2.48
C SER A 15 -14.31 18.36 1.63
N ASP A 16 -14.24 17.72 0.46
CA ASP A 16 -15.32 17.73 -0.53
C ASP A 16 -16.47 16.81 -0.13
N PHE A 17 -16.22 15.86 0.77
CA PHE A 17 -17.20 14.85 1.16
C PHE A 17 -17.15 14.47 2.64
N CYS A 18 -16.13 14.87 3.39
CA CYS A 18 -16.06 14.61 4.82
C CYS A 18 -16.74 15.74 5.58
N THR A 19 -17.81 15.38 6.29
CA THR A 19 -18.47 16.28 7.23
C THR A 19 -18.22 15.76 8.64
N ASP A 20 -17.67 16.62 9.50
CA ASP A 20 -17.48 16.26 10.90
C ASP A 20 -18.81 16.39 11.65
N LEU A 21 -19.36 15.24 12.03
CA LEU A 21 -20.61 15.12 12.79
C LEU A 21 -20.38 15.02 14.30
N THR A 22 -19.13 15.10 14.77
CA THR A 22 -18.84 15.07 16.21
C THR A 22 -19.29 16.34 16.91
N ILE A 23 -19.57 16.22 18.20
CA ILE A 23 -19.87 17.38 19.06
C ILE A 23 -18.69 18.36 18.96
N ASN A 24 -19.00 19.61 18.61
CA ASN A 24 -18.04 20.70 18.38
C ASN A 24 -17.11 20.56 17.17
N LYS A 25 -17.37 19.64 16.23
CA LYS A 25 -16.56 19.46 15.02
C LYS A 25 -15.07 19.26 15.34
N ARG A 26 -14.77 18.36 16.28
CA ARG A 26 -13.43 18.19 16.86
C ARG A 26 -12.37 17.69 15.86
N HIS A 27 -12.78 16.98 14.83
CA HIS A 27 -11.92 16.34 13.84
C HIS A 27 -11.80 17.09 12.52
N ILE A 28 -12.55 18.19 12.32
CA ILE A 28 -12.46 19.04 11.13
C ILE A 28 -11.02 19.54 10.89
N VAL A 29 -10.28 19.76 11.98
CA VAL A 29 -8.86 20.20 11.96
C VAL A 29 -7.92 19.16 11.32
N ASN A 30 -8.31 17.89 11.28
CA ASN A 30 -7.51 16.82 10.71
C ASN A 30 -7.71 16.65 9.20
N ILE A 31 -8.85 17.13 8.66
CA ILE A 31 -9.21 16.95 7.24
C ILE A 31 -8.13 17.51 6.29
N PRO A 32 -7.59 18.74 6.49
CA PRO A 32 -6.50 19.25 5.65
C PRO A 32 -5.24 18.37 5.70
N GLY A 33 -4.90 17.85 6.89
CA GLY A 33 -3.74 16.98 7.08
C GLY A 33 -3.88 15.65 6.33
N VAL A 34 -5.06 15.02 6.37
CA VAL A 34 -5.34 13.79 5.64
C VAL A 34 -5.32 14.02 4.13
N THR A 35 -5.92 15.12 3.65
CA THR A 35 -5.84 15.52 2.23
C THR A 35 -4.40 15.71 1.78
N GLN A 36 -3.58 16.42 2.57
CA GLN A 36 -2.17 16.63 2.24
C GLN A 36 -1.38 15.33 2.23
N ALA A 37 -1.55 14.47 3.23
CA ALA A 37 -0.90 13.15 3.28
C ALA A 37 -1.28 12.34 2.03
N ARG A 38 -2.56 12.35 1.65
CA ARG A 38 -3.04 11.65 0.46
C ARG A 38 -2.50 12.21 -0.85
N ALA A 39 -2.34 13.52 -0.95
CA ALA A 39 -1.69 14.18 -2.07
C ALA A 39 -0.21 13.80 -2.17
N ASN A 40 0.50 13.72 -1.04
CA ASN A 40 1.90 13.30 -0.99
C ASN A 40 2.08 11.87 -1.49
N ILE A 41 1.24 10.91 -1.07
CA ILE A 41 1.27 9.52 -1.63
C ILE A 41 1.20 9.59 -3.15
N ARG A 42 0.23 10.35 -3.68
CA ARG A 42 -0.02 10.40 -5.12
C ARG A 42 1.18 10.95 -5.87
N VAL A 43 1.87 11.97 -5.34
CA VAL A 43 3.09 12.51 -5.94
C VAL A 43 4.17 11.43 -5.98
N VAL A 44 4.46 10.80 -4.84
CA VAL A 44 5.46 9.73 -4.74
C VAL A 44 5.15 8.57 -5.70
N LEU A 45 3.90 8.15 -5.83
CA LEU A 45 3.49 7.08 -6.75
C LEU A 45 3.57 7.47 -8.22
N LYS A 46 3.33 8.75 -8.54
CA LYS A 46 3.49 9.25 -9.92
C LYS A 46 4.97 9.31 -10.29
N ASP A 47 5.81 9.75 -9.37
CA ASP A 47 7.26 9.81 -9.58
C ASP A 47 7.85 8.40 -9.61
N SER A 48 7.35 7.48 -8.78
CA SER A 48 7.79 6.09 -8.78
C SER A 48 7.53 5.39 -10.11
N LYS A 49 6.41 5.73 -10.79
CA LYS A 49 6.07 5.23 -12.13
C LYS A 49 6.96 5.82 -13.24
N ARG A 50 7.53 7.00 -13.03
CA ARG A 50 8.39 7.70 -14.02
C ARG A 50 9.86 7.34 -13.86
N ALA A 51 10.31 7.06 -12.64
CA ALA A 51 11.68 6.72 -12.33
C ALA A 51 11.92 5.20 -12.43
N GLU A 52 12.37 4.73 -13.59
CA GLU A 52 13.10 3.47 -13.71
C GLU A 52 14.47 3.65 -13.02
N GLN A 53 14.85 2.73 -12.12
CA GLN A 53 16.10 2.75 -11.33
C GLN A 53 16.31 3.96 -10.39
N GLY A 54 15.84 3.86 -9.15
CA GLY A 54 16.32 4.72 -8.05
C GLY A 54 15.76 4.27 -6.72
N GLN A 55 16.62 4.23 -5.69
CA GLN A 55 16.29 3.88 -4.31
C GLN A 55 15.32 4.94 -3.76
N LYS A 56 14.16 4.52 -3.27
CA LYS A 56 13.01 5.40 -2.95
C LYS A 56 12.62 5.24 -1.48
N ASP A 57 12.35 6.35 -0.80
CA ASP A 57 11.99 6.37 0.60
C ASP A 57 10.45 6.38 0.75
N PHE A 58 9.89 5.28 1.28
CA PHE A 58 8.45 4.98 1.27
C PHE A 58 7.80 5.07 2.67
N LEU A 59 8.48 5.64 3.67
CA LEU A 59 8.15 5.45 5.09
C LEU A 59 7.23 6.48 5.75
N GLN A 60 6.57 7.36 5.01
CA GLN A 60 5.54 8.21 5.59
C GLN A 60 4.17 7.77 5.09
N LEU A 61 3.31 7.19 5.95
CA LEU A 61 1.82 7.11 5.91
C LEU A 61 1.31 5.94 6.80
N ILE A 62 0.21 5.94 7.59
CA ILE A 62 -1.12 6.58 7.66
C ILE A 62 -1.55 6.68 9.15
N LYS A 63 -2.36 7.68 9.52
CA LYS A 63 -3.26 7.62 10.70
C LYS A 63 -4.69 8.00 10.29
N GLU A 64 -5.67 7.31 10.86
CA GLU A 64 -7.10 7.31 10.52
C GLU A 64 -7.83 8.64 10.75
N PRO A 65 -8.93 8.86 9.99
CA PRO A 65 -10.23 8.97 10.68
C PRO A 65 -11.40 8.26 9.97
N VAL A 66 -12.31 7.74 10.79
CA VAL A 66 -13.61 7.16 10.42
C VAL A 66 -14.52 8.25 9.83
N LEU A 67 -14.96 8.09 8.58
CA LEU A 67 -15.90 8.98 7.91
C LEU A 67 -16.81 8.18 6.97
N TYR A 68 -18.07 8.06 7.36
CA TYR A 68 -19.12 7.48 6.52
C TYR A 68 -19.57 8.53 5.50
N SER A 69 -18.99 8.54 4.30
CA SER A 69 -19.69 9.10 3.14
C SER A 69 -19.32 8.40 1.85
N LEU A 70 -20.30 8.41 0.95
CA LEU A 70 -20.49 7.68 -0.32
C LEU A 70 -19.44 7.99 -1.41
N SER A 71 -18.24 8.38 -1.02
CA SER A 71 -17.20 8.84 -1.94
C SER A 71 -16.53 7.67 -2.64
N ALA A 72 -16.38 7.81 -3.95
CA ALA A 72 -15.71 6.83 -4.78
C ALA A 72 -14.22 7.17 -4.89
N PHE A 73 -13.37 6.27 -4.42
CA PHE A 73 -11.92 6.38 -4.41
C PHE A 73 -11.34 5.75 -5.68
N SER A 74 -10.64 6.55 -6.48
CA SER A 74 -10.05 6.08 -7.73
C SER A 74 -8.68 5.43 -7.48
N TRP A 75 -8.55 4.15 -7.82
CA TRP A 75 -7.29 3.38 -7.75
C TRP A 75 -7.04 2.57 -9.02
N ARG A 76 -5.78 2.31 -9.36
CA ARG A 76 -5.40 1.37 -10.41
C ARG A 76 -5.00 0.04 -9.80
N THR A 77 -5.58 -1.05 -10.28
CA THR A 77 -5.16 -2.42 -9.93
C THR A 77 -3.85 -2.77 -10.60
N THR A 78 -2.99 -3.54 -9.94
CA THR A 78 -1.70 -3.93 -10.49
C THR A 78 -1.55 -5.43 -10.64
N LEU A 79 -2.20 -6.24 -9.79
CA LEU A 79 -2.22 -7.70 -9.97
C LEU A 79 -3.17 -8.11 -11.10
N SER A 80 -4.26 -7.38 -11.29
CA SER A 80 -5.21 -7.60 -12.40
C SER A 80 -4.70 -7.10 -13.76
N ALA A 81 -3.58 -6.37 -13.78
CA ALA A 81 -3.04 -5.75 -15.00
C ALA A 81 -2.28 -6.74 -15.90
N SER A 82 -1.82 -7.88 -15.35
CA SER A 82 -0.98 -8.82 -16.10
C SER A 82 -1.73 -9.58 -17.19
N ILE A 83 -3.06 -9.60 -17.16
CA ILE A 83 -3.89 -10.33 -18.12
C ILE A 83 -4.29 -9.46 -19.32
N PHE A 84 -4.49 -8.15 -19.12
CA PHE A 84 -5.02 -7.25 -20.14
C PHE A 84 -4.05 -6.15 -20.61
N ASN A 85 -2.77 -6.21 -20.21
CA ASN A 85 -1.73 -5.22 -20.51
C ASN A 85 -2.15 -3.77 -20.23
N THR A 86 -3.13 -3.61 -19.34
CA THR A 86 -3.76 -2.36 -18.96
C THR A 86 -4.04 -2.46 -17.46
N SER A 87 -3.64 -1.45 -16.70
CA SER A 87 -3.98 -1.33 -15.28
C SER A 87 -5.29 -0.56 -15.16
N PRO A 88 -6.47 -1.22 -15.13
CA PRO A 88 -7.74 -0.53 -15.13
C PRO A 88 -7.85 0.37 -13.90
N ARG A 89 -8.46 1.54 -14.10
CA ARG A 89 -8.78 2.45 -13.00
C ARG A 89 -10.18 2.10 -12.50
N LEU A 90 -10.26 1.73 -11.24
CA LEU A 90 -11.49 1.41 -10.54
C LEU A 90 -11.86 2.57 -9.64
N SER A 91 -13.17 2.81 -9.53
CA SER A 91 -13.74 3.74 -8.56
C SER A 91 -14.39 2.90 -7.47
N LEU A 92 -13.79 2.87 -6.28
CA LEU A 92 -14.22 2.02 -5.18
C LEU A 92 -14.94 2.82 -4.11
N PRO A 93 -16.12 2.39 -3.64
CA PRO A 93 -16.84 3.12 -2.62
C PRO A 93 -16.23 2.91 -1.22
N GLY A 94 -16.11 4.00 -0.47
CA GLY A 94 -15.86 3.98 0.97
C GLY A 94 -14.39 3.94 1.39
N LEU A 95 -14.16 4.34 2.65
CA LEU A 95 -12.81 4.48 3.20
C LEU A 95 -12.06 3.15 3.33
N HIS A 96 -12.76 2.05 3.58
CA HIS A 96 -12.12 0.73 3.66
C HIS A 96 -11.44 0.36 2.34
N ALA A 97 -12.00 0.78 1.20
CA ALA A 97 -11.37 0.60 -0.09
C ALA A 97 -10.08 1.41 -0.23
N ASP A 98 -10.11 2.68 0.20
CA ASP A 98 -8.93 3.56 0.18
C ASP A 98 -7.83 3.06 1.11
N LEU A 99 -8.21 2.61 2.31
CA LEU A 99 -7.31 2.01 3.29
C LEU A 99 -6.68 0.73 2.76
N ALA A 100 -7.49 -0.20 2.24
CA ALA A 100 -6.99 -1.47 1.72
C ALA A 100 -5.97 -1.26 0.59
N PHE A 101 -6.25 -0.37 -0.37
CA PHE A 101 -5.29 -0.08 -1.42
C PHE A 101 -4.05 0.68 -0.93
N SER A 102 -4.18 1.56 0.05
CA SER A 102 -3.04 2.27 0.63
C SER A 102 -2.11 1.29 1.36
N LEU A 103 -2.67 0.36 2.14
CA LEU A 103 -1.92 -0.70 2.81
C LEU A 103 -1.29 -1.68 1.80
N LEU A 104 -2.02 -2.06 0.75
CA LEU A 104 -1.49 -2.92 -0.31
C LEU A 104 -0.29 -2.27 -1.00
N THR A 105 -0.42 -0.98 -1.33
CA THR A 105 0.66 -0.18 -1.92
C THR A 105 1.88 -0.12 -1.01
N TYR A 106 1.66 0.06 0.29
CA TYR A 106 2.72 0.06 1.30
C TYR A 106 3.43 -1.29 1.38
N ALA A 107 2.70 -2.40 1.41
CA ALA A 107 3.27 -3.75 1.45
C ALA A 107 4.07 -4.09 0.17
N PHE A 108 3.60 -3.66 -1.00
CA PHE A 108 4.36 -3.76 -2.24
C PHE A 108 5.64 -2.91 -2.22
N ALA A 109 5.57 -1.70 -1.69
CA ALA A 109 6.74 -0.84 -1.55
C ALA A 109 7.80 -1.47 -0.62
N LEU A 110 7.38 -2.02 0.52
CA LEU A 110 8.26 -2.78 1.43
C LEU A 110 8.90 -3.99 0.73
N SER A 111 8.12 -4.74 -0.04
CA SER A 111 8.61 -5.91 -0.78
C SER A 111 9.64 -5.51 -1.85
N ASN A 112 9.38 -4.39 -2.55
CA ASN A 112 10.31 -3.83 -3.53
C ASN A 112 11.59 -3.28 -2.88
N LEU A 113 11.48 -2.67 -1.70
CA LEU A 113 12.63 -2.23 -0.91
C LEU A 113 13.50 -3.41 -0.48
N ALA A 114 12.91 -4.45 0.09
CA ALA A 114 13.62 -5.67 0.45
C ALA A 114 14.39 -6.24 -0.75
N ARG A 115 13.71 -6.33 -1.91
CA ARG A 115 14.35 -6.76 -3.15
C ARG A 115 15.52 -5.86 -3.55
N SER A 116 15.34 -4.54 -3.52
CA SER A 116 16.38 -3.58 -3.87
C SER A 116 17.60 -3.71 -2.96
N THR A 117 17.37 -3.85 -1.65
CA THR A 117 18.43 -4.05 -0.65
C THR A 117 19.19 -5.35 -0.93
N VAL A 118 18.49 -6.47 -1.11
CA VAL A 118 19.14 -7.77 -1.43
C VAL A 118 19.94 -7.68 -2.74
N ASN A 119 19.40 -7.02 -3.77
CA ASN A 119 20.11 -6.83 -5.04
C ASN A 119 21.40 -6.00 -4.85
N SER A 120 21.39 -4.94 -4.03
CA SER A 120 22.58 -4.11 -3.80
C SER A 120 23.68 -4.82 -3.02
N LEU A 121 23.36 -5.88 -2.27
CA LEU A 121 24.36 -6.66 -1.55
C LEU A 121 25.24 -7.49 -2.48
N GLY A 122 24.74 -7.85 -3.67
CA GLY A 122 25.41 -8.73 -4.61
C GLY A 122 25.57 -10.15 -4.05
N ARG A 123 26.52 -10.91 -4.59
CA ARG A 123 26.78 -12.31 -4.18
C ARG A 123 27.84 -12.43 -3.09
N TYR A 124 27.76 -11.57 -2.06
CA TYR A 124 28.80 -11.46 -1.04
C TYR A 124 28.98 -12.74 -0.20
N GLU A 125 27.92 -13.53 -0.01
CA GLU A 125 27.97 -14.83 0.70
C GLU A 125 28.93 -15.82 0.05
N ARG A 126 29.17 -15.69 -1.27
CA ARG A 126 30.05 -16.57 -2.04
C ARG A 126 31.47 -16.00 -2.19
N ASP A 127 31.68 -14.77 -1.75
CA ASP A 127 33.00 -14.16 -1.78
C ASP A 127 33.85 -14.73 -0.62
N ARG A 128 34.93 -15.40 -0.99
CA ARG A 128 35.88 -15.97 -0.01
C ARG A 128 36.91 -14.96 0.48
N ALA A 129 37.05 -13.82 -0.21
CA ALA A 129 38.01 -12.77 0.11
C ALA A 129 37.38 -11.60 0.89
N ILE A 130 36.07 -11.64 1.15
CA ILE A 130 35.38 -10.60 1.92
C ILE A 130 35.91 -10.55 3.36
N SER A 131 36.15 -9.33 3.85
CA SER A 131 36.55 -9.10 5.23
C SER A 131 35.40 -9.44 6.19
N ASP A 132 35.73 -9.79 7.44
CA ASP A 132 34.72 -10.04 8.47
C ASP A 132 33.86 -8.79 8.76
N SER A 133 34.45 -7.60 8.68
CA SER A 133 33.73 -6.34 8.85
C SER A 133 32.74 -6.08 7.73
N ASP A 134 33.13 -6.32 6.47
CA ASP A 134 32.23 -6.12 5.33
C ASP A 134 31.13 -7.18 5.30
N ARG A 135 31.45 -8.42 5.67
CA ARG A 135 30.47 -9.50 5.80
C ARG A 135 29.41 -9.12 6.82
N LYS A 136 29.82 -8.70 8.02
CA LYS A 136 28.91 -8.27 9.08
C LYS A 136 27.99 -7.11 8.64
N SER A 137 28.55 -6.09 7.98
CA SER A 137 27.77 -4.95 7.47
C SER A 137 26.72 -5.38 6.43
N LYS A 138 27.06 -6.34 5.56
CA LYS A 138 26.12 -6.89 4.58
C LYS A 138 25.07 -7.81 5.21
N ASP A 139 25.43 -8.57 6.23
CA ASP A 139 24.48 -9.37 7.02
C ASP A 139 23.46 -8.46 7.75
N GLU A 140 23.91 -7.32 8.30
CA GLU A 140 23.02 -6.32 8.92
C GLU A 140 22.03 -5.74 7.90
N GLN A 141 22.48 -5.40 6.69
CA GLN A 141 21.59 -4.96 5.62
C GLN A 141 20.64 -6.06 5.13
N LEU A 142 21.08 -7.32 5.13
CA LEU A 142 20.21 -8.45 4.82
C LEU A 142 19.10 -8.59 5.86
N ASN A 143 19.40 -8.42 7.15
CA ASN A 143 18.39 -8.40 8.21
C ASN A 143 17.36 -7.28 8.00
N VAL A 144 17.79 -6.09 7.59
CA VAL A 144 16.85 -4.99 7.24
C VAL A 144 15.91 -5.40 6.09
N ALA A 145 16.40 -6.12 5.09
CA ALA A 145 15.55 -6.62 4.00
C ALA A 145 14.55 -7.67 4.50
N VAL A 146 14.94 -8.54 5.43
CA VAL A 146 14.05 -9.50 6.11
C VAL A 146 12.97 -8.76 6.91
N ASP A 147 13.32 -7.71 7.64
CA ASP A 147 12.36 -6.90 8.41
C ASP A 147 11.29 -6.26 7.51
N PHE A 148 11.69 -5.74 6.35
CA PHE A 148 10.74 -5.23 5.37
C PHE A 148 9.76 -6.31 4.88
N LEU A 149 10.26 -7.52 4.66
CA LEU A 149 9.43 -8.66 4.25
C LEU A 149 8.45 -9.11 5.34
N CYS A 150 8.93 -9.24 6.58
CA CYS A 150 8.07 -9.59 7.71
C CYS A 150 6.97 -8.54 7.91
N ARG A 151 7.30 -7.25 7.77
CA ARG A 151 6.30 -6.18 7.83
C ARG A 151 5.31 -6.25 6.67
N ALA A 152 5.77 -6.48 5.44
CA ALA A 152 4.88 -6.65 4.29
C ALA A 152 3.91 -7.83 4.49
N SER A 153 4.43 -8.98 4.94
CA SER A 153 3.63 -10.16 5.29
C SER A 153 2.55 -9.87 6.33
N GLY A 154 2.92 -9.17 7.41
CA GLY A 154 1.97 -8.73 8.43
C GLY A 154 0.89 -7.80 7.89
N VAL A 155 1.25 -6.85 7.02
CA VAL A 155 0.29 -5.95 6.38
C VAL A 155 -0.66 -6.70 5.45
N PHE A 156 -0.18 -7.63 4.62
CA PHE A 156 -1.05 -8.45 3.77
C PHE A 156 -2.03 -9.29 4.59
N THR A 157 -1.55 -9.88 5.69
CA THR A 157 -2.40 -10.63 6.64
C THR A 157 -3.50 -9.74 7.21
N TYR A 158 -3.14 -8.54 7.68
CA TYR A 158 -4.08 -7.56 8.23
C TYR A 158 -5.14 -7.12 7.21
N ILE A 159 -4.75 -6.90 5.95
CA ILE A 159 -5.70 -6.61 4.86
C ILE A 159 -6.69 -7.78 4.72
N GLY A 160 -6.18 -9.01 4.62
CA GLY A 160 -6.99 -10.21 4.40
C GLY A 160 -7.95 -10.54 5.54
N ASP A 161 -7.49 -10.42 6.78
CA ASP A 161 -8.21 -10.90 7.97
C ASP A 161 -8.99 -9.81 8.72
N THR A 162 -8.70 -8.52 8.49
CA THR A 162 -9.36 -7.42 9.19
C THR A 162 -10.04 -6.45 8.23
N VAL A 163 -9.27 -5.81 7.35
CA VAL A 163 -9.79 -4.69 6.53
C VAL A 163 -10.87 -5.15 5.54
N LEU A 164 -10.64 -6.28 4.84
CA LEU A 164 -11.59 -6.78 3.85
C LEU A 164 -12.89 -7.32 4.48
N PRO A 165 -12.87 -8.10 5.59
CA PRO A 165 -14.08 -8.46 6.31
C PRO A 165 -14.88 -7.26 6.81
N GLU A 166 -14.24 -6.24 7.40
CA GLU A 166 -14.91 -5.02 7.86
C GLU A 166 -15.53 -4.24 6.68
N TRP A 167 -14.84 -4.19 5.55
CA TRP A 167 -15.43 -3.57 4.35
C TRP A 167 -16.72 -4.29 3.91
N GLU A 168 -16.74 -5.61 3.94
CA GLU A 168 -17.91 -6.40 3.55
C GLU A 168 -19.10 -6.19 4.50
N THR A 169 -18.87 -6.05 5.81
CA THR A 169 -19.96 -5.77 6.76
C THR A 169 -20.58 -4.39 6.51
N HIS A 170 -19.77 -3.39 6.17
CA HIS A 170 -20.24 -2.03 5.88
C HIS A 170 -20.93 -1.89 4.52
N VAL A 171 -20.65 -2.76 3.54
CA VAL A 171 -21.28 -2.70 2.20
C VAL A 171 -22.63 -3.41 2.15
N LYS A 172 -22.91 -4.39 3.05
CA LYS A 172 -24.18 -5.13 3.11
C LYS A 172 -25.42 -4.25 3.37
N THR A 173 -25.25 -3.00 3.79
CA THR A 173 -26.32 -2.02 3.99
C THR A 173 -26.58 -1.08 2.80
N GLY A 174 -25.89 -1.26 1.65
CA GLY A 174 -26.05 -0.44 0.44
C GLY A 174 -26.52 -1.23 -0.80
N PRO A 175 -26.86 -0.57 -1.92
CA PRO A 175 -27.37 -1.24 -3.11
C PRO A 175 -26.28 -2.11 -3.77
N THR A 176 -26.56 -3.42 -3.84
CA THR A 176 -26.02 -4.48 -4.71
C THR A 176 -24.54 -4.43 -5.15
N ALA A 177 -23.79 -5.44 -4.66
CA ALA A 177 -22.76 -6.19 -5.38
C ALA A 177 -21.67 -5.40 -6.12
N PHE A 178 -20.89 -4.60 -5.39
CA PHE A 178 -19.59 -4.19 -5.90
C PHE A 178 -18.63 -5.40 -5.92
N GLU A 179 -18.18 -5.84 -7.10
CA GLU A 179 -17.19 -6.91 -7.21
C GLU A 179 -15.79 -6.38 -6.92
N LYS A 180 -15.19 -6.85 -5.82
CA LYS A 180 -13.82 -6.47 -5.46
C LYS A 180 -12.83 -6.96 -6.52
N PRO A 181 -11.85 -6.13 -6.92
CA PRO A 181 -10.80 -6.59 -7.80
C PRO A 181 -10.03 -7.75 -7.16
N PRO A 182 -9.40 -8.62 -7.97
CA PRO A 182 -8.49 -9.66 -7.49
C PRO A 182 -7.49 -9.17 -6.42
N ASP A 183 -6.95 -7.96 -6.59
CA ASP A 183 -6.02 -7.29 -5.67
C ASP A 183 -6.57 -7.19 -4.23
N LEU A 184 -7.89 -7.09 -4.08
CA LEU A 184 -8.60 -6.94 -2.81
C LEU A 184 -9.44 -8.18 -2.45
N ARG A 185 -9.00 -9.36 -2.89
CA ARG A 185 -9.52 -10.65 -2.43
C ARG A 185 -8.71 -11.17 -1.26
N ARG A 186 -9.39 -11.79 -0.29
CA ARG A 186 -8.74 -12.38 0.89
C ARG A 186 -7.69 -13.42 0.50
N GLU A 187 -8.06 -14.36 -0.36
CA GLU A 187 -7.19 -15.43 -0.85
C GLU A 187 -5.85 -14.90 -1.39
N VAL A 188 -5.92 -13.80 -2.16
CA VAL A 188 -4.75 -13.16 -2.77
C VAL A 188 -3.85 -12.55 -1.70
N ASN A 189 -4.43 -11.84 -0.72
CA ASN A 189 -3.67 -11.22 0.35
C ASN A 189 -3.06 -12.27 1.30
N ILE A 190 -3.76 -13.36 1.59
CA ILE A 190 -3.22 -14.49 2.36
C ILE A 190 -2.15 -15.27 1.58
N ALA A 191 -2.21 -15.28 0.25
CA ALA A 191 -1.13 -15.83 -0.57
C ALA A 191 0.10 -14.91 -0.58
N LEU A 192 -0.10 -13.59 -0.66
CA LEU A 192 0.99 -12.60 -0.62
C LEU A 192 1.69 -12.50 0.73
N SER A 193 1.02 -12.91 1.81
CA SER A 193 1.60 -12.92 3.15
C SER A 193 2.58 -14.08 3.39
N LYS A 194 2.69 -15.03 2.46
CA LYS A 194 3.56 -16.21 2.54
C LYS A 194 4.76 -16.07 1.61
#